data_AF-A0A7R9FAQ5-F1
#
_entry.id   AF-A0A7R9FAQ5-F1
#
_cell.length_a   1.000
_cell.length_b   1.000
_cell.length_c   1.000
_cell.angle_alpha   90.00
_cell.angle_beta   90.00
_cell.angle_gamma   90.00
#
_symmetry.space_group_name_H-M   'P 1'
#
loop_
_entity.id
_entity.type
_entity.pdbx_description
1 polymer ?
#
loop_
_entity_poly.entity_id
_entity_poly.type
_entity_poly.pdbx_seq_one_letter_code
_entity_poly.pdbx_strand_id
1 'polypeptide(L)'
;MAAGRVPFAFAGLFILSIVNLGQSLSLPYYLKGCSRNDPNINECALKSGREGLNNVLNGDKKYRIPNYKPLRITQIVVDQGGGGAVGLRSDLNDVAIYGFDKIVLNAVRYRRSAGNLAFPDG
;
A
#
# COMPACT_ATOMS: atom_id res chain seq x y z
N MET A 1 -24.14 -42.89 -10.86
CA MET A 1 -24.69 -41.94 -9.87
C MET A 1 -25.05 -40.67 -10.60
N ALA A 2 -26.28 -40.19 -10.38
CA ALA A 2 -27.03 -39.34 -11.31
C ALA A 2 -26.40 -37.97 -11.56
N ALA A 3 -26.25 -37.62 -12.85
CA ALA A 3 -26.09 -36.26 -13.30
C ALA A 3 -27.45 -35.54 -13.13
N GLY A 4 -27.62 -34.89 -11.98
CA GLY A 4 -28.77 -34.06 -11.68
C GLY A 4 -28.81 -32.84 -12.60
N ARG A 5 -29.75 -32.86 -13.54
CA ARG A 5 -30.07 -31.75 -14.44
C ARG A 5 -30.62 -30.60 -13.61
N VAL A 6 -29.77 -29.62 -13.28
CA VAL A 6 -30.16 -28.42 -12.55
C VAL A 6 -31.15 -27.65 -13.44
N PRO A 7 -32.42 -27.45 -13.03
CA PRO A 7 -33.40 -26.76 -13.85
C PRO A 7 -32.96 -25.32 -14.08
N PHE A 8 -33.00 -24.86 -15.34
CA PHE A 8 -32.60 -23.53 -15.81
C PHE A 8 -33.18 -22.36 -14.97
N ALA A 9 -34.26 -22.60 -14.22
CA ALA A 9 -34.86 -21.64 -13.29
C ALA A 9 -33.94 -21.27 -12.10
N PHE A 10 -33.07 -22.16 -11.63
CA PHE A 10 -32.15 -21.88 -10.51
C PHE A 10 -30.85 -21.18 -10.95
N ALA A 11 -30.47 -21.30 -12.22
CA ALA A 11 -29.30 -20.61 -12.77
C ALA A 11 -29.52 -19.09 -12.85
N GLY A 12 -30.76 -18.64 -13.11
CA GLY A 12 -31.10 -17.22 -13.16
C GLY A 12 -31.01 -16.50 -11.81
N LEU A 13 -31.26 -17.20 -10.70
CA LEU A 13 -31.25 -16.61 -9.36
C LEU A 13 -29.83 -16.39 -8.80
N PHE A 14 -28.89 -17.28 -9.14
CA PHE A 14 -27.50 -17.19 -8.67
C PHE A 14 -26.67 -16.10 -9.36
N ILE A 15 -27.03 -15.72 -10.60
CA ILE A 15 -26.32 -14.70 -11.38
C ILE A 15 -26.63 -13.28 -10.87
N LEU A 16 -27.78 -13.07 -10.20
CA LEU A 16 -28.18 -11.77 -9.64
C LEU A 16 -27.46 -11.39 -8.33
N SER A 17 -26.81 -12.33 -7.64
CA SER A 17 -26.22 -12.07 -6.31
C SER A 17 -24.78 -11.57 -6.30
N ILE A 18 -24.11 -11.44 -7.45
CA ILE A 18 -22.66 -11.10 -7.50
C ILE A 18 -22.37 -9.66 -7.91
N VAL A 19 -23.34 -8.74 -7.76
CA VAL A 19 -23.10 -7.30 -7.99
C VAL A 19 -22.40 -6.69 -6.78
N ASN A 20 -21.17 -7.12 -6.50
CA ASN A 20 -20.29 -6.42 -5.57
C ASN A 20 -19.87 -5.09 -6.21
N LEU A 21 -20.50 -4.00 -5.79
CA LEU A 21 -20.06 -2.64 -6.09
C LEU A 21 -18.65 -2.45 -5.55
N GLY A 22 -17.65 -2.43 -6.43
CA GLY A 22 -16.30 -2.00 -6.11
C GLY A 22 -16.31 -0.51 -5.77
N GLN A 23 -16.52 -0.16 -4.51
CA GLN A 23 -16.43 1.23 -4.05
C GLN A 23 -14.95 1.62 -4.00
N SER A 24 -14.50 2.34 -5.03
CA SER A 24 -13.20 3.03 -4.98
C SER A 24 -13.28 4.14 -3.95
N LEU A 25 -12.33 4.17 -3.02
CA LEU A 25 -12.20 5.26 -2.08
C LEU A 25 -11.70 6.51 -2.83
N SER A 26 -12.34 7.65 -2.59
CA SER A 26 -11.88 8.93 -3.16
C SER A 26 -10.50 9.28 -2.64
N LEU A 27 -9.78 10.19 -3.28
CA LEU A 27 -8.50 10.67 -2.73
C LEU A 27 -8.74 11.38 -1.39
N PRO A 28 -7.86 11.20 -0.37
CA PRO A 28 -8.00 11.92 0.90
C PRO A 28 -7.79 13.41 0.72
N TYR A 29 -8.45 14.21 1.57
CA TYR A 29 -8.42 15.67 1.48
C TYR A 29 -7.03 16.29 1.67
N TYR A 30 -6.12 15.58 2.36
CA TYR A 30 -4.75 16.03 2.61
C TYR A 30 -3.79 15.70 1.45
N LEU A 31 -4.23 15.00 0.41
CA LEU A 31 -3.46 14.77 -0.81
C LEU A 31 -4.11 15.48 -1.99
N LYS A 32 -3.33 16.32 -2.67
CA LYS A 32 -3.74 16.94 -3.92
C LYS A 32 -3.33 16.06 -5.09
N GLY A 33 -4.29 15.68 -5.93
CA GLY A 33 -4.01 14.93 -7.14
C GLY A 33 -3.20 15.76 -8.13
N CYS A 34 -2.22 15.14 -8.80
CA CYS A 34 -1.46 15.74 -9.88
C CYS A 34 -1.95 15.22 -11.22
N SER A 35 -2.01 16.11 -12.23
CA SER A 35 -2.37 15.70 -13.58
C SER A 35 -1.26 14.85 -14.19
N ARG A 36 -1.60 13.74 -14.83
CA ARG A 36 -0.64 12.85 -15.52
C ARG A 36 0.04 13.49 -16.74
N ASN A 37 -0.53 14.59 -17.22
CA ASN A 37 -0.03 15.37 -18.35
C ASN A 37 0.64 16.68 -17.90
N ASP A 38 0.79 16.89 -16.58
CA ASP A 38 1.52 18.04 -16.07
C ASP A 38 3.02 17.91 -16.41
N PRO A 39 3.64 18.89 -17.11
CA PRO A 39 5.08 18.86 -17.39
C PRO A 39 5.93 18.91 -16.10
N ASN A 40 5.37 19.41 -14.99
CA ASN A 40 6.01 19.53 -13.67
C ASN A 40 5.39 18.54 -12.65
N ILE A 41 5.03 17.33 -13.10
CA ILE A 41 4.41 16.31 -12.25
C ILE A 41 5.28 15.91 -11.05
N ASN A 42 6.62 15.98 -11.17
CA ASN A 42 7.54 15.67 -10.09
C ASN A 42 7.40 16.67 -8.94
N GLU A 43 7.36 17.96 -9.29
CA GLU A 43 7.23 19.08 -8.37
C GLU A 43 5.84 19.07 -7.72
N CYS A 44 4.80 18.82 -8.52
CA CYS A 44 3.43 18.65 -8.01
C CYS A 44 3.35 17.51 -7.00
N ALA A 45 3.90 16.34 -7.33
CA ALA A 45 3.85 15.16 -6.47
C ALA A 45 4.69 15.36 -5.20
N LEU A 46 5.86 16.01 -5.30
CA LEU A 46 6.68 16.37 -4.14
C LEU A 46 5.93 17.32 -3.19
N LYS A 47 5.28 18.36 -3.74
CA LYS A 47 4.47 19.30 -2.96
C LYS A 47 3.30 18.60 -2.27
N SER A 48 2.52 17.84 -3.03
CA SER A 48 1.38 17.07 -2.51
C SER A 48 1.80 16.08 -1.42
N GLY A 49 2.91 15.36 -1.64
CA GLY A 49 3.48 14.45 -0.65
C GLY A 49 3.89 15.17 0.64
N ARG A 50 4.55 16.34 0.55
CA ARG A 50 4.92 17.15 1.73
C ARG A 50 3.70 17.66 2.50
N GLU A 51 2.67 18.13 1.80
CA GLU A 51 1.42 18.59 2.40
C GLU A 51 0.67 17.44 3.12
N GLY A 52 0.68 16.24 2.52
CA GLY A 52 0.00 15.07 3.07
C GLY A 52 0.78 14.31 4.15
N LEU A 53 2.11 14.48 4.22
CA LEU A 53 3.00 13.64 5.03
C LEU A 53 2.58 13.56 6.51
N ASN A 54 2.25 14.68 7.14
CA ASN A 54 1.85 14.69 8.55
C ASN A 54 0.58 13.87 8.81
N ASN A 55 -0.40 13.91 7.90
CA ASN A 55 -1.62 13.13 8.03
C ASN A 55 -1.33 11.64 7.85
N VAL A 56 -0.49 11.28 6.87
CA VAL A 56 -0.06 9.89 6.66
C VAL A 56 0.67 9.37 7.90
N LEU A 57 1.55 10.17 8.50
CA LEU A 57 2.32 9.79 9.69
C LEU A 57 1.46 9.59 10.94
N ASN A 58 0.41 10.39 11.12
CA ASN A 58 -0.55 10.21 12.22
C ASN A 58 -1.48 9.01 12.01
N GLY A 59 -1.52 8.47 10.78
CA GLY A 59 -2.41 7.41 10.38
C GLY A 59 -3.77 7.93 9.91
N ASP A 60 -4.47 7.07 9.18
CA ASP A 60 -5.79 7.32 8.64
C ASP A 60 -6.56 6.00 8.56
N LYS A 61 -7.46 5.79 9.53
CA LYS A 61 -8.26 4.57 9.62
C LYS A 61 -9.14 4.34 8.40
N LYS A 62 -9.64 5.41 7.76
CA LYS A 62 -10.50 5.29 6.56
C LYS A 62 -9.71 4.71 5.39
N TYR A 63 -8.42 5.05 5.28
CA TYR A 63 -7.52 4.57 4.24
C TYR A 63 -6.61 3.41 4.69
N ARG A 64 -6.87 2.84 5.88
CA ARG A 64 -6.09 1.75 6.49
C ARG A 64 -4.60 2.08 6.65
N ILE A 65 -4.30 3.36 6.87
CA ILE A 65 -2.94 3.84 7.16
C ILE A 65 -2.73 3.75 8.68
N PRO A 66 -1.77 2.95 9.18
CA PRO A 66 -1.48 2.87 10.60
C PRO A 66 -0.80 4.16 11.11
N ASN A 67 -0.75 4.33 12.43
CA ASN A 67 0.04 5.40 13.03
C ASN A 67 1.54 5.04 12.92
N TYR A 68 2.35 5.98 12.42
CA TYR A 68 3.80 5.87 12.32
C TYR A 68 4.55 6.62 13.43
N LYS A 69 3.83 7.22 14.39
CA LYS A 69 4.38 8.05 15.48
C LYS A 69 3.93 7.54 16.87
N PRO A 70 4.57 6.51 17.44
CA PRO A 70 5.53 5.58 16.82
C PRO A 70 4.84 4.49 16.00
N LEU A 71 5.55 3.89 15.05
CA LEU A 71 5.10 2.70 14.36
C LEU A 71 5.26 1.48 15.29
N ARG A 72 4.15 0.84 15.64
CA ARG A 72 4.15 -0.39 16.45
C ARG A 72 4.04 -1.61 15.57
N ILE A 73 4.99 -2.53 15.70
CA ILE A 73 5.03 -3.80 14.96
C ILE A 73 5.01 -4.94 15.97
N THR A 74 4.04 -5.84 15.83
CA THR A 74 3.86 -6.97 16.75
C THR A 74 5.06 -7.92 16.74
N GLN A 75 5.60 -8.22 15.56
CA GLN A 75 6.73 -9.12 15.42
C GLN A 75 7.58 -8.75 14.20
N ILE A 76 8.90 -8.72 14.39
CA ILE A 76 9.88 -8.64 13.32
C ILE A 76 10.76 -9.89 13.43
N VAL A 77 10.84 -10.65 12.35
CA VAL A 77 11.70 -11.82 12.25
C VAL A 77 12.85 -11.47 11.31
N VAL A 78 14.07 -11.49 11.84
CA VAL A 78 15.30 -11.36 11.05
C VAL A 78 15.92 -12.75 10.94
N ASP A 79 16.01 -13.27 9.73
CA ASP A 79 16.57 -14.60 9.47
C ASP A 79 17.71 -14.48 8.46
N GLN A 80 18.94 -14.64 8.95
CA GLN A 80 20.18 -14.69 8.18
C GLN A 80 20.77 -16.10 8.27
N GLY A 81 20.33 -16.98 7.36
CA GLY A 81 20.80 -18.36 7.30
C GLY A 81 20.64 -18.94 5.89
N GLY A 82 21.51 -18.53 4.96
CA GLY A 82 21.39 -18.87 3.53
C GLY A 82 22.37 -19.90 2.98
N GLY A 83 23.34 -20.41 3.78
CA GLY A 83 24.28 -21.44 3.28
C GLY A 83 25.68 -21.50 3.90
N GLY A 84 25.93 -20.86 5.04
CA GLY A 84 27.21 -20.92 5.77
C GLY A 84 27.15 -21.72 7.08
N ALA A 85 28.29 -21.91 7.74
CA ALA A 85 28.42 -22.68 8.99
C ALA A 85 27.77 -22.01 10.22
N VAL A 86 27.35 -20.74 10.12
CA VAL A 86 26.66 -19.99 11.17
C VAL A 86 25.41 -19.34 10.55
N GLY A 87 24.26 -19.55 11.20
CA GLY A 87 23.01 -18.85 10.92
C GLY A 87 22.58 -18.03 12.13
N LEU A 88 22.00 -16.86 11.89
CA LEU A 88 21.45 -15.98 12.91
C LEU A 88 19.95 -15.80 12.66
N ARG A 89 19.15 -16.16 13.66
CA ARG A 89 17.72 -15.86 13.70
C ARG A 89 17.43 -14.96 14.90
N SER A 90 16.70 -13.88 14.68
CA SER A 90 16.28 -12.95 15.73
C SER A 90 14.79 -12.66 15.61
N ASP A 91 14.04 -13.03 16.65
CA ASP A 91 12.61 -12.77 16.78
C ASP A 91 12.41 -11.59 17.75
N LEU A 92 12.03 -10.43 17.21
CA LEU A 92 11.75 -9.21 17.96
C LEU A 92 10.23 -9.08 18.13
N ASN A 93 9.75 -8.96 19.36
CA ASN A 93 8.32 -8.83 19.66
C ASN A 93 8.00 -7.44 20.24
N ASP A 94 6.81 -6.92 19.93
CA ASP A 94 6.30 -5.60 20.35
C ASP A 94 7.30 -4.46 20.15
N VAL A 95 7.72 -4.28 18.89
CA VAL A 95 8.72 -3.27 18.51
C VAL A 95 8.03 -1.92 18.27
N ALA A 96 8.56 -0.87 18.91
CA ALA A 96 8.18 0.52 18.62
C ALA A 96 9.30 1.23 17.85
N ILE A 97 8.99 1.68 16.63
CA ILE A 97 9.91 2.41 15.76
C ILE A 97 9.59 3.91 15.82
N TYR A 98 10.61 4.71 16.12
CA TYR A 98 10.54 6.17 16.22
C TYR A 98 11.32 6.83 15.08
N GLY A 99 11.00 8.10 14.78
CA GLY A 99 11.75 8.91 13.82
C GLY A 99 11.09 9.10 12.46
N PHE A 100 9.99 8.39 12.15
CA PHE A 100 9.20 8.63 10.94
C PHE A 100 8.66 10.06 10.87
N ASP A 101 8.45 10.70 12.02
CA ASP A 101 8.05 12.08 12.16
C ASP A 101 9.10 13.12 11.74
N LYS A 102 10.34 12.69 11.54
CA LYS A 102 11.46 13.53 11.14
C LYS A 102 11.81 13.37 9.64
N ILE A 103 11.03 12.58 8.90
CA ILE A 103 11.28 12.35 7.47
C ILE A 103 11.05 13.64 6.69
N VAL A 104 11.97 13.92 5.76
CA VAL A 104 11.85 15.00 4.80
C VAL A 104 11.84 14.40 3.39
N LEU A 105 10.78 14.68 2.64
CA LEU A 105 10.71 14.31 1.22
C LEU A 105 11.58 15.27 0.41
N ASN A 106 12.67 14.76 -0.16
CA ASN A 106 13.65 15.56 -0.90
C ASN A 106 13.34 15.64 -2.40
N ALA A 107 12.96 14.51 -3.01
CA ALA A 107 12.66 14.43 -4.43
C ALA A 107 11.60 13.37 -4.71
N VAL A 108 10.80 13.61 -5.74
CA VAL A 108 9.88 12.62 -6.32
C VAL A 108 10.18 12.53 -7.81
N ARG A 109 10.28 11.30 -8.33
CA ARG A 109 10.50 11.03 -9.75
C ARG A 109 9.37 10.18 -10.29
N TYR A 110 8.48 10.81 -11.04
CA TYR A 110 7.45 10.14 -11.79
C TYR A 110 8.01 9.64 -13.12
N ARG A 111 8.15 8.32 -13.27
CA ARG A 111 8.35 7.67 -14.56
C ARG A 111 7.06 7.00 -14.99
N ARG A 112 6.60 7.30 -16.20
CA ARG A 112 5.52 6.55 -16.86
C ARG A 112 6.09 5.18 -17.27
N SER A 113 5.80 4.14 -16.51
CA SER A 113 6.31 2.79 -16.77
C SER A 113 5.58 2.13 -17.93
N ALA A 114 6.33 1.66 -18.93
CA ALA A 114 5.83 0.90 -20.08
C ALA A 114 5.93 -0.63 -19.86
N GLY A 115 5.86 -1.10 -18.60
CA GLY A 115 5.71 -2.52 -18.29
C GLY A 115 6.92 -3.20 -17.64
N ASN A 116 8.01 -2.49 -17.31
CA ASN A 116 9.09 -3.06 -16.50
C ASN A 116 9.64 -2.02 -15.51
N LEU A 117 9.32 -2.19 -14.23
CA LEU A 117 9.72 -1.31 -13.14
C LEU A 117 11.08 -1.75 -12.59
N ALA A 118 12.16 -1.40 -13.28
CA ALA A 118 13.49 -1.41 -12.67
C ALA A 118 13.67 -0.09 -11.91
N PHE A 119 13.69 -0.15 -10.58
CA PHE A 119 14.11 0.96 -9.74
C PHE A 119 15.64 1.00 -9.80
N PRO A 120 16.27 2.10 -10.29
CA PRO A 120 17.70 2.25 -10.14
C PRO A 120 17.99 2.44 -8.65
N ASP A 121 18.68 1.48 -8.05
CA ASP A 121 19.23 1.61 -6.71
C ASP A 121 20.18 2.83 -6.76
N GLY A 122 19.84 3.87 -6.00
CA GLY A 122 20.50 5.17 -6.03
C GLY A 122 21.97 5.11 -5.62
#